data_AF-A0A5A7MNQ3-F1
#
_entry.id   AF-A0A5A7MNQ3-F1
#
_cell.length_a   1.000
_cell.length_b   1.000
_cell.length_c   1.000
_cell.angle_alpha   90.00
_cell.angle_beta   90.00
_cell.angle_gamma   90.00
#
_symmetry.space_group_name_H-M   'P 1'
#
loop_
_entity.id
_entity.type
_entity.pdbx_description
1 polymer ?
#
loop_
_entity_poly.entity_id
_entity_poly.type
_entity_poly.pdbx_seq_one_letter_code
_entity_poly.pdbx_strand_id
1 'polypeptide(L)'
;MKLDHRRSLTMSARGDKLEGCDELLPQGRIPRGGIDFDLRFHLHPRITASVTQGGSAVLLRLSDRHGWLFRLEGGSAELEDSLYMQEAVPLQSQQIVVKGTVRRDEACKILWQFERLGAAKSQPQSSDNATVLEQTREESAP
;
A
#
# COMPACT_ATOMS: atom_id res chain seq x y z
N MET A 1 -20.33 -18.50 14.63
CA MET A 1 -18.92 -18.34 15.03
C MET A 1 -18.67 -16.86 15.19
N LYS A 2 -18.16 -16.42 16.34
CA LYS A 2 -17.96 -14.99 16.62
C LYS A 2 -16.45 -14.72 16.66
N LEU A 3 -16.01 -13.62 16.07
CA LEU A 3 -14.62 -13.16 16.10
C LEU A 3 -14.63 -11.81 16.81
N ASP A 4 -13.97 -11.72 17.96
CA ASP A 4 -13.78 -10.44 18.63
C ASP A 4 -12.55 -9.76 18.03
N HIS A 5 -12.75 -8.55 17.51
CA HIS A 5 -11.68 -7.75 16.91
C HIS A 5 -11.28 -6.62 17.86
N ARG A 6 -9.99 -6.54 18.18
CA ARG A 6 -9.39 -5.44 18.93
C ARG A 6 -8.39 -4.70 18.04
N ARG A 7 -8.57 -3.39 17.90
CA ARG A 7 -7.63 -2.49 17.23
C ARG A 7 -6.99 -1.56 18.25
N SER A 8 -5.66 -1.54 18.29
CA SER A 8 -4.86 -0.57 19.05
C SER A 8 -4.14 0.34 18.07
N LEU A 9 -4.17 1.65 18.31
CA LEU A 9 -3.54 2.65 17.45
C LEU A 9 -2.54 3.49 18.24
N THR A 10 -1.41 3.82 17.63
CA THR A 10 -0.43 4.77 18.17
C THR A 10 0.00 5.72 17.07
N MET A 11 0.06 7.01 17.38
CA MET A 11 0.45 8.05 16.42
C MET A 11 1.68 8.78 16.94
N SER A 12 2.64 9.06 16.05
CA SER A 12 3.78 9.91 16.41
C SER A 12 3.33 11.33 16.74
N ALA A 13 4.08 12.03 17.58
CA ALA A 13 3.77 13.41 17.95
C ALA A 13 3.73 14.38 16.75
N ARG A 14 4.43 14.06 15.65
CA ARG A 14 4.45 14.85 14.42
C ARG A 14 3.34 14.49 13.43
N GLY A 15 2.58 13.42 13.68
CA GLY A 15 1.56 12.94 12.74
C GLY A 15 2.14 12.44 11.42
N ASP A 16 3.41 12.06 11.40
CA ASP A 16 4.11 11.48 10.24
C ASP A 16 4.15 9.95 10.28
N LYS A 17 3.68 9.33 11.37
CA LYS A 17 3.59 7.89 11.54
C LYS A 17 2.33 7.52 12.32
N LEU A 18 1.57 6.57 11.80
CA LEU A 18 0.43 5.92 12.46
C LEU A 18 0.68 4.41 12.44
N GLU A 19 0.77 3.83 13.62
CA GLU A 19 0.93 2.39 13.83
C GLU A 19 -0.38 1.81 14.33
N GLY A 20 -0.72 0.63 13.83
CA GLY A 20 -1.89 -0.11 14.24
C GLY A 20 -1.58 -1.57 14.47
N CYS A 21 -2.30 -2.15 15.42
CA CYS A 21 -2.27 -3.56 15.75
C CYS A 21 -3.71 -4.06 15.78
N ASP A 22 -4.04 -4.99 14.90
CA ASP A 22 -5.30 -5.70 14.88
C ASP A 22 -5.11 -7.10 15.45
N GLU A 23 -5.84 -7.41 16.52
CA GLU A 23 -5.91 -8.73 17.12
C GLU A 23 -7.29 -9.33 16.86
N LEU A 24 -7.33 -10.51 16.26
CA LEU A 24 -8.55 -11.24 15.91
C LEU A 24 -8.66 -12.46 16.83
N LEU A 25 -9.59 -12.39 17.77
CA LEU A 25 -9.76 -13.37 18.84
C LEU A 25 -11.01 -14.23 18.59
N PRO A 26 -10.84 -15.48 18.13
CA PRO A 26 -11.95 -16.37 17.82
C PRO A 26 -12.66 -16.82 19.10
N GLN A 27 -13.97 -16.63 19.13
CA GLN A 27 -14.83 -17.09 20.23
C GLN A 27 -15.43 -18.47 19.86
N GLY A 28 -14.97 -19.50 20.55
CA GLY A 28 -15.41 -20.89 20.35
C GLY A 28 -14.54 -21.69 19.39
N ARG A 29 -15.11 -22.71 18.76
CA ARG A 29 -14.35 -23.67 17.95
C ARG A 29 -13.98 -23.09 16.58
N ILE A 30 -12.68 -23.07 16.26
CA ILE A 30 -12.19 -22.76 14.91
C ILE A 30 -12.34 -24.00 13.99
N PRO A 31 -12.89 -23.85 12.77
CA PRO A 31 -12.89 -24.88 11.73
C PRO A 31 -11.48 -25.30 11.33
N ARG A 32 -11.33 -26.51 10.77
CA ARG A 32 -10.01 -26.97 10.26
C ARG A 32 -9.44 -26.05 9.16
N GLY A 33 -10.31 -25.45 8.35
CA GLY A 33 -9.93 -24.49 7.31
C GLY A 33 -9.52 -23.11 7.84
N GLY A 34 -9.77 -22.81 9.11
CA GLY A 34 -9.61 -21.47 9.66
C GLY A 34 -10.82 -20.57 9.40
N ILE A 35 -10.64 -19.27 9.66
CA ILE A 35 -11.62 -18.21 9.42
C ILE A 35 -10.93 -17.14 8.60
N ASP A 36 -11.35 -16.96 7.35
CA ASP A 36 -10.79 -15.90 6.51
C ASP A 36 -11.29 -14.53 6.99
N PHE A 37 -10.42 -13.53 6.89
CA PHE A 37 -10.73 -12.15 7.24
C PHE A 37 -10.10 -11.18 6.25
N ASP A 38 -10.69 -9.99 6.22
CA ASP A 38 -10.23 -8.86 5.44
C ASP A 38 -10.21 -7.60 6.32
N LEU A 39 -9.06 -6.95 6.47
CA LEU A 39 -8.97 -5.61 7.06
C LEU A 39 -8.91 -4.59 5.94
N ARG A 40 -9.86 -3.65 5.93
CA ARG A 40 -10.04 -2.67 4.84
C ARG A 40 -9.60 -1.28 5.27
N PHE A 41 -8.82 -0.63 4.40
CA PHE A 41 -8.38 0.76 4.54
C PHE A 41 -8.76 1.52 3.27
N HIS A 42 -9.84 2.30 3.35
CA HIS A 42 -10.32 3.09 2.21
C HIS A 42 -9.39 4.26 1.92
N LEU A 43 -9.09 4.48 0.65
CA LEU A 43 -8.23 5.58 0.20
C LEU A 43 -9.09 6.71 -0.36
N HIS A 44 -8.66 7.94 -0.11
CA HIS A 44 -9.25 9.10 -0.78
C HIS A 44 -9.02 9.00 -2.31
N PRO A 45 -9.98 9.38 -3.18
CA PRO A 45 -9.87 9.25 -4.64
C PRO A 45 -8.62 9.87 -5.29
N ARG A 46 -8.00 10.83 -4.60
CA ARG A 46 -6.77 11.51 -5.06
C ARG A 46 -5.47 10.78 -4.73
N ILE A 47 -5.53 9.66 -4.00
CA ILE A 47 -4.37 8.85 -3.67
C ILE A 47 -4.15 7.85 -4.81
N THR A 48 -2.95 7.87 -5.39
CA THR A 48 -2.50 6.76 -6.24
C THR A 48 -1.83 5.72 -5.35
N ALA A 49 -2.20 4.45 -5.47
CA ALA A 49 -1.62 3.36 -4.68
C ALA A 49 -0.95 2.32 -5.57
N SER A 50 0.14 1.72 -5.08
CA SER A 50 0.76 0.54 -5.70
C SER A 50 1.24 -0.45 -4.63
N VAL A 51 0.83 -1.71 -4.77
CA VAL A 51 1.26 -2.79 -3.87
C VAL A 51 2.66 -3.25 -4.25
N THR A 52 3.52 -3.51 -3.27
CA THR A 52 4.84 -4.11 -3.52
C THR A 52 4.71 -5.59 -3.86
N GLN A 53 5.73 -6.17 -4.48
CA GLN A 53 5.78 -7.62 -4.68
C GLN A 53 5.62 -8.34 -3.33
N GLY A 54 4.73 -9.33 -3.29
CA GLY A 54 4.44 -10.10 -2.08
C GLY A 54 3.46 -9.46 -1.07
N GLY A 55 2.93 -8.26 -1.35
CA GLY A 55 1.83 -7.69 -0.54
C GLY A 55 2.21 -7.23 0.86
N SER A 56 3.50 -7.08 1.17
CA SER A 56 3.96 -6.62 2.49
C SER A 56 3.92 -5.10 2.67
N ALA A 57 3.73 -4.35 1.59
CA ALA A 57 3.59 -2.90 1.63
C ALA A 57 2.75 -2.34 0.47
N VAL A 58 2.24 -1.13 0.66
CA VAL A 58 1.57 -0.33 -0.38
C VAL A 58 2.16 1.07 -0.36
N LEU A 59 2.70 1.50 -1.51
CA LEU A 59 3.16 2.87 -1.72
C LEU A 59 1.95 3.75 -2.07
N LEU A 60 1.79 4.85 -1.34
CA LEU A 60 0.70 5.80 -1.50
C LEU A 60 1.28 7.14 -1.91
N ARG A 61 0.83 7.67 -3.05
CA ARG A 61 1.29 8.95 -3.57
C ARG A 61 0.13 9.94 -3.57
N LEU A 62 0.36 11.09 -2.94
CA LEU A 62 -0.59 12.19 -2.89
C LEU A 62 -0.29 13.19 -4.02
N SER A 63 -1.27 14.02 -4.35
CA SER A 63 -1.16 15.02 -5.43
C SER A 63 -0.13 16.14 -5.15
N ASP A 64 0.26 16.32 -3.89
CA ASP A 64 1.21 17.33 -3.42
C ASP A 64 2.67 16.85 -3.42
N ARG A 65 2.95 15.70 -4.06
CA ARG A 65 4.26 15.02 -4.11
C ARG A 65 4.74 14.46 -2.77
N HIS A 66 3.92 14.49 -1.71
CA HIS A 66 4.21 13.71 -0.52
C HIS A 66 3.82 12.25 -0.75
N GLY A 67 4.66 11.34 -0.24
CA GLY A 67 4.42 9.90 -0.27
C GLY A 67 4.15 9.38 1.12
N TRP A 68 3.37 8.31 1.21
CA TRP A 68 3.23 7.49 2.40
C TRP A 68 3.52 6.04 2.03
N LEU A 69 4.04 5.29 2.99
CA LEU A 69 4.20 3.85 2.87
C LEU A 69 3.31 3.20 3.91
N PHE A 70 2.40 2.35 3.44
CA PHE A 70 1.70 1.39 4.27
C PHE A 70 2.58 0.13 4.37
N ARG A 71 2.97 -0.30 5.57
CA ARG A 71 3.68 -1.57 5.82
C ARG A 71 2.77 -2.52 6.57
N LEU A 72 2.95 -3.81 6.33
CA LEU A 72 2.14 -4.88 6.88
C LEU A 72 3.02 -6.05 7.36
N GLU A 73 2.64 -6.61 8.50
CA GLU A 73 3.10 -7.91 9.00
C GLU A 73 1.88 -8.72 9.49
N GLY A 74 1.80 -10.00 9.13
CA GLY A 74 0.69 -10.88 9.52
C GLY A 74 -0.45 -11.03 8.50
N GLY A 75 -0.17 -10.82 7.20
CA GLY A 75 -1.13 -11.01 6.12
C GLY A 75 -0.55 -10.59 4.77
N SER A 76 -1.40 -10.46 3.76
CA SER A 76 -1.03 -9.88 2.46
C SER A 76 -1.98 -8.75 2.06
N ALA A 77 -1.42 -7.62 1.64
CA ALA A 77 -2.17 -6.49 1.13
C ALA A 77 -2.44 -6.64 -0.37
N GLU A 78 -3.66 -6.27 -0.76
CA GLU A 78 -4.11 -6.13 -2.14
C GLU A 78 -4.81 -4.78 -2.31
N LEU A 79 -4.97 -4.32 -3.56
CA LEU A 79 -5.81 -3.16 -3.88
C LEU A 79 -7.11 -3.63 -4.51
N GLU A 80 -8.22 -3.16 -3.96
CA GLU A 80 -9.56 -3.41 -4.50
C GLU A 80 -10.25 -2.08 -4.82
N ASP A 81 -11.19 -2.10 -5.75
CA ASP A 81 -12.04 -0.95 -6.04
C ASP A 81 -12.92 -0.61 -4.83
N SER A 82 -13.23 0.67 -4.67
CA SER A 82 -14.04 1.18 -3.58
C SER A 82 -14.79 2.44 -3.96
N LEU A 83 -15.70 2.89 -3.09
CA LEU A 83 -16.40 4.16 -3.23
C LEU A 83 -16.08 5.06 -2.04
N TYR A 84 -15.73 6.31 -2.34
CA TYR A 84 -15.55 7.36 -1.34
C TYR A 84 -16.72 8.34 -1.42
N MET A 85 -17.34 8.65 -0.28
CA MET A 85 -18.46 9.58 -0.23
C MET A 85 -17.95 10.99 0.09
N GLN A 86 -18.02 11.89 -0.88
CA GLN A 86 -17.73 13.31 -0.71
C GLN A 86 -19.04 14.10 -0.73
N GLU A 87 -19.48 14.61 0.41
CA GLU A 87 -20.70 15.42 0.53
C GLU A 87 -21.92 14.77 -0.17
N ALA A 88 -22.13 13.47 0.10
CA ALA A 88 -23.15 12.62 -0.52
C ALA A 88 -22.97 12.28 -2.02
N VAL A 89 -21.88 12.71 -2.67
CA VAL A 89 -21.50 12.27 -4.02
C VAL A 89 -20.55 11.06 -3.91
N PRO A 90 -20.89 9.90 -4.51
CA PRO A 90 -19.99 8.76 -4.57
C PRO A 90 -18.91 9.01 -5.62
N LEU A 91 -17.65 8.85 -5.23
CA LEU A 91 -16.49 8.93 -6.11
C LEU A 91 -15.80 7.56 -6.16
N GLN A 92 -15.37 7.15 -7.36
CA GLN A 92 -14.53 5.96 -7.50
C GLN A 92 -13.22 6.17 -6.74
N SER A 93 -12.81 5.15 -6.01
CA SER A 93 -11.60 5.14 -5.20
C SER A 93 -11.05 3.73 -5.13
N GLN A 94 -9.96 3.55 -4.37
CA GLN A 94 -9.40 2.25 -4.07
C GLN A 94 -9.37 2.04 -2.56
N GLN A 95 -9.19 0.80 -2.14
CA GLN A 95 -8.95 0.43 -0.75
C GLN A 95 -7.80 -0.56 -0.68
N ILE A 96 -7.02 -0.48 0.39
CA ILE A 96 -6.08 -1.54 0.75
C ILE A 96 -6.88 -2.62 1.48
N VAL A 97 -6.81 -3.86 1.01
CA VAL A 97 -7.42 -5.01 1.65
C VAL A 97 -6.31 -5.93 2.14
N VAL A 98 -6.20 -6.07 3.46
CA VAL A 98 -5.28 -7.02 4.09
C VAL A 98 -6.04 -8.31 4.32
N LYS A 99 -5.63 -9.36 3.60
CA LYS A 99 -6.23 -10.69 3.68
C LYS A 99 -5.42 -11.60 4.59
N GLY A 100 -6.12 -12.48 5.29
CA GLY A 100 -5.50 -13.52 6.10
C GLY A 100 -6.52 -14.54 6.62
N THR A 101 -6.02 -15.53 7.35
CA THR A 101 -6.84 -16.60 7.93
C THR A 101 -6.50 -16.78 9.40
N VAL A 102 -7.50 -16.72 10.28
CA VAL A 102 -7.36 -17.09 11.69
C VAL A 102 -7.30 -18.62 11.82
N ARG A 103 -6.24 -19.15 12.42
CA ARG A 103 -6.02 -20.60 12.62
C ARG A 103 -6.14 -21.00 14.10
N ARG A 104 -6.42 -22.29 14.34
CA ARG A 104 -6.80 -22.87 15.64
C ARG A 104 -5.78 -22.64 16.76
N ASP A 105 -4.50 -22.63 16.41
CA ASP A 105 -3.40 -22.66 17.39
C ASP A 105 -2.46 -21.45 17.21
N GLU A 106 -2.93 -20.41 16.53
CA GLU A 106 -2.14 -19.22 16.19
C GLU A 106 -2.84 -17.95 16.69
N ALA A 107 -2.11 -17.12 17.43
CA ALA A 107 -2.57 -15.77 17.72
C ALA A 107 -2.64 -15.00 16.39
N CYS A 108 -3.83 -14.53 16.01
CA CYS A 108 -3.98 -13.72 14.81
C CYS A 108 -3.76 -12.25 15.16
N LYS A 109 -2.52 -11.80 14.95
CA LYS A 109 -2.08 -10.43 15.16
C LYS A 109 -1.53 -9.85 13.87
N ILE A 110 -2.08 -8.71 13.45
CA ILE A 110 -1.72 -8.01 12.24
C ILE A 110 -1.18 -6.65 12.63
N LEU A 111 0.07 -6.40 12.29
CA LEU A 111 0.72 -5.12 12.51
C LEU A 111 0.72 -4.35 11.20
N TRP A 112 0.32 -3.09 11.26
CA TRP A 112 0.36 -2.22 10.11
C TRP A 112 0.83 -0.82 10.50
N GLN A 113 1.41 -0.12 9.53
CA GLN A 113 1.95 1.21 9.75
C GLN A 113 1.75 2.06 8.51
N PHE A 114 1.22 3.27 8.67
CA PHE A 114 1.37 4.35 7.70
C PHE A 114 2.54 5.23 8.14
N GLU A 115 3.51 5.42 7.27
CA GLU A 115 4.65 6.30 7.51
C GLU A 115 4.86 7.25 6.34
N ARG A 116 4.99 8.55 6.63
CA ARG A 116 5.26 9.57 5.62
C ARG A 116 6.68 9.37 5.09
N LEU A 117 6.80 9.26 3.79
CA LEU A 117 8.09 9.22 3.12
C LEU A 117 8.67 10.64 3.09
N GLY A 118 9.97 10.75 3.37
CA GLY A 118 10.72 11.98 3.09
C GLY A 118 10.69 12.33 1.60
N ALA A 119 11.01 13.58 1.25
CA ALA A 119 11.10 13.99 -0.14
C ALA A 119 12.06 13.05 -0.90
N ALA A 120 11.55 12.38 -1.94
CA ALA A 120 12.39 11.57 -2.81
C ALA A 120 13.44 12.48 -3.45
N LYS A 121 14.73 12.13 -3.33
CA LYS A 121 15.75 12.75 -4.17
C LYS A 121 15.45 12.34 -5.61
N SER A 122 15.12 13.30 -6.46
CA SER A 122 14.94 13.07 -7.89
C SER A 122 16.26 12.56 -8.47
N GLN A 123 16.33 11.26 -8.80
CA GLN A 123 17.39 10.73 -9.64
C GLN A 123 17.15 11.28 -11.07
N PRO A 124 18.12 11.95 -11.72
CA PRO A 124 17.97 12.34 -13.11
C PRO A 124 17.77 11.09 -13.97
N GLN A 125 16.69 11.03 -14.74
CA GLN A 125 16.55 10.06 -15.81
C GLN A 125 17.59 10.42 -16.88
N SER A 126 18.62 9.57 -17.05
CA SER A 126 19.54 9.65 -18.17
C SER A 126 18.79 9.32 -19.45
N SER A 127 18.41 10.35 -20.21
CA SER A 127 18.02 10.20 -21.62
C SER A 127 19.29 10.20 -22.47
N ASP A 128 19.87 9.01 -22.68
CA ASP A 128 20.78 8.79 -23.80
C ASP A 128 19.94 8.41 -25.01
N ASN A 129 19.65 9.40 -25.85
CA ASN A 129 19.30 9.17 -27.24
C ASN A 129 20.38 9.86 -28.08
N ALA A 130 21.44 9.11 -28.36
CA ALA A 130 22.48 9.53 -29.29
C ALA A 130 21.87 9.55 -30.70
N THR A 131 21.63 10.77 -31.19
CA THR A 131 21.40 11.11 -32.58
C THR A 131 22.54 10.55 -33.44
N VAL A 132 22.26 9.54 -34.27
CA VAL A 132 23.15 9.17 -35.39
C VAL A 132 22.84 10.12 -36.55
N LEU A 133 23.71 11.12 -36.70
CA LEU A 133 23.87 11.89 -37.94
C LEU A 133 25.36 11.91 -38.27
N GLU A 134 25.85 10.91 -39.01
CA GLU A 134 27.10 11.08 -39.75
C GLU A 134 26.78 11.70 -41.11
N GLN A 135 27.14 12.97 -41.21
CA GLN A 135 27.25 13.75 -42.43
C GLN A 135 28.49 13.31 -43.23
N THR A 136 28.27 13.16 -44.54
CA THR A 136 29.16 13.55 -45.65
C THR A 136 30.65 13.76 -45.36
N ARG A 137 31.49 12.93 -45.98
CA ARG A 137 32.84 13.30 -46.40
C ARG A 137 32.91 13.32 -47.92
N GLU A 138 33.03 14.51 -48.49
CA GLU A 138 33.58 14.74 -49.82
C GLU A 138 35.11 14.60 -49.80
N GLU A 139 35.61 13.89 -50.82
CA GLU A 139 36.71 14.27 -51.71
C GLU A 139 38.14 14.55 -51.14
N SER A 140 39.08 13.67 -51.51
CA SER A 140 40.28 14.07 -52.30
C SER A 140 41.10 12.85 -52.74
N ALA A 141 41.67 12.99 -53.94
CA ALA A 141 42.26 12.01 -54.86
C ALA A 141 43.63 11.43 -54.40
N PRO A 142 44.38 10.67 -55.24
CA PRO A 142 44.85 11.07 -56.58
C PRO A 142 44.20 10.35 -57.77
#